data_AF-A0A3D0K0J3-F1
#
_entry.id   AF-A0A3D0K0J3-F1
#
_cell.length_a   1.000
_cell.length_b   1.000
_cell.length_c   1.000
_cell.angle_alpha   90.00
_cell.angle_beta   90.00
_cell.angle_gamma   90.00
#
_symmetry.space_group_name_H-M   'P 1'
#
loop_
_entity.id
_entity.type
_entity.pdbx_description
1 polymer ?
#
loop_
_entity_poly.entity_id
_entity_poly.type
_entity_poly.pdbx_seq_one_letter_code
_entity_poly.pdbx_strand_id
1 'polypeptide(L)'
;AAGRYFGVARSTTAIKLAASQVAMLPVPEPGTAWDDAAEAIRTAHDADDPTRRREFLLAGAAASCRAYGCDTTTVRRFMDWWTDRLGD
;
A
#
# COMPACT_ATOMS: atom_id res chain seq x y z
N ALA A 1 -7.23 -17.51 -8.02
CA ALA A 1 -5.98 -16.86 -8.49
C ALA A 1 -4.81 -16.98 -7.48
N ALA A 2 -5.03 -16.83 -6.17
CA ALA A 2 -3.95 -16.79 -5.16
C ALA A 2 -3.11 -18.08 -4.99
N GLY A 3 -3.64 -19.26 -5.35
CA GLY A 3 -2.94 -20.54 -5.10
C GLY A 3 -1.71 -20.82 -5.97
N ARG A 4 -1.51 -20.11 -7.08
CA ARG A 4 -0.50 -20.47 -8.11
C ARG A 4 0.87 -19.81 -7.93
N TYR A 5 1.00 -18.86 -6.99
CA TYR A 5 2.20 -18.01 -6.86
C TYR A 5 2.84 -18.04 -5.47
N PHE A 6 2.34 -18.89 -4.55
CA PHE A 6 2.94 -19.10 -3.23
C PHE A 6 4.42 -19.52 -3.29
N GLY A 7 4.89 -20.09 -4.42
CA GLY A 7 6.27 -20.55 -4.59
C GLY A 7 7.32 -19.49 -4.93
N VAL A 8 6.94 -18.22 -5.18
CA VAL A 8 7.90 -17.16 -5.60
C VAL A 8 8.28 -16.22 -4.44
N ALA A 9 7.54 -16.25 -3.33
CA ALA A 9 7.80 -15.42 -2.17
C ALA A 9 8.85 -16.10 -1.26
N ARG A 10 10.13 -15.74 -1.42
CA ARG A 10 11.21 -16.12 -0.49
C ARG A 10 11.17 -15.38 0.86
N SER A 11 10.13 -14.59 1.11
CA SER A 11 9.92 -13.90 2.38
C SER A 11 8.44 -13.90 2.73
N THR A 12 8.11 -14.27 3.96
CA THR A 12 6.75 -14.17 4.54
C THR A 12 6.35 -12.72 4.82
N THR A 13 7.29 -11.79 4.72
CA THR A 13 7.12 -10.35 5.03
C THR A 13 7.13 -9.45 3.80
N ALA A 14 7.39 -10.00 2.60
CA ALA A 14 7.47 -9.19 1.39
C ALA A 14 6.64 -9.80 0.24
N ILE A 15 5.79 -8.98 -0.36
CA ILE A 15 5.09 -9.32 -1.60
C ILE A 15 6.00 -8.93 -2.76
N LYS A 16 6.62 -9.92 -3.42
CA LYS A 16 7.39 -9.67 -4.65
C LYS A 16 6.48 -9.89 -5.86
N LEU A 17 6.15 -8.81 -6.55
CA LEU A 17 5.43 -8.85 -7.83
C LEU A 17 6.43 -8.77 -9.00
N ALA A 18 6.27 -9.66 -9.97
CA ALA A 18 6.92 -9.52 -11.27
C ALA A 18 6.25 -8.40 -12.09
N ALA A 19 6.98 -7.77 -13.01
CA ALA A 19 6.44 -6.70 -13.85
C ALA A 19 5.19 -7.11 -14.64
N SER A 20 5.12 -8.35 -15.12
CA SER A 20 3.95 -8.90 -15.79
C SER A 20 2.72 -9.03 -14.87
N GLN A 21 2.94 -9.22 -13.56
CA GLN A 21 1.86 -9.27 -12.58
C GLN A 21 1.36 -7.86 -12.24
N VAL A 22 2.26 -6.87 -12.19
CA VAL A 22 1.90 -5.47 -12.00
C VAL A 22 1.04 -4.98 -13.18
N ALA A 23 1.39 -5.36 -14.41
CA ALA A 23 0.62 -5.00 -15.60
C ALA A 23 -0.80 -5.60 -15.63
N MET A 24 -1.08 -6.62 -14.80
CA MET A 24 -2.41 -7.21 -14.67
C MET A 24 -3.26 -6.59 -13.55
N LEU A 25 -2.70 -5.68 -12.76
CA LEU A 25 -3.46 -5.01 -11.71
C LEU A 25 -4.50 -4.08 -12.34
N PRO A 26 -5.70 -3.97 -11.73
CA PRO A 26 -6.65 -2.96 -12.16
C PRO A 26 -6.01 -1.58 -12.07
N VAL A 27 -6.43 -0.67 -12.94
CA VAL A 27 -6.12 0.75 -12.75
C VAL A 27 -7.00 1.30 -11.62
N PRO A 28 -6.50 2.23 -10.80
CA PRO A 28 -7.32 2.90 -9.79
C PRO A 28 -8.44 3.70 -10.45
N GLU A 29 -9.49 3.96 -9.67
CA GLU A 29 -10.58 4.84 -10.07
C GLU A 29 -10.04 6.26 -10.34
N PRO A 30 -10.58 6.97 -11.35
CA PRO A 30 -10.21 8.37 -11.58
C PRO A 30 -10.51 9.24 -10.35
N GLY A 31 -9.55 10.06 -9.94
CA GLY A 31 -9.71 10.98 -8.82
C GLY A 31 -8.38 11.34 -8.17
N THR A 32 -8.43 12.12 -7.08
CA THR A 32 -7.22 12.61 -6.40
C THR A 32 -6.55 11.55 -5.55
N ALA A 33 -7.26 10.49 -5.14
CA ALA A 33 -6.75 9.53 -4.17
C ALA A 33 -5.44 8.85 -4.60
N TRP A 34 -5.23 8.64 -5.91
CA TRP A 34 -3.98 8.10 -6.42
C TRP A 34 -2.84 9.12 -6.34
N ASP A 35 -3.11 10.38 -6.69
CA ASP A 35 -2.13 11.47 -6.58
C ASP A 35 -1.79 11.78 -5.12
N ASP A 36 -2.78 11.75 -4.23
CA ASP A 36 -2.62 11.90 -2.79
C ASP A 36 -1.71 10.80 -2.22
N ALA A 37 -1.86 9.56 -2.71
CA ALA A 37 -0.98 8.47 -2.33
C ALA A 37 0.45 8.69 -2.82
N ALA A 38 0.62 9.14 -4.08
CA ALA A 38 1.92 9.43 -4.66
C ALA A 38 2.64 10.57 -3.92
N GLU A 39 1.92 11.64 -3.56
CA GLU A 39 2.46 12.77 -2.80
C GLU A 39 2.90 12.36 -1.39
N ALA A 40 2.08 11.57 -0.70
CA ALA A 40 2.42 11.07 0.62
C ALA A 40 3.68 10.18 0.58
N ILE A 41 3.79 9.29 -0.41
CA ILE A 41 4.97 8.44 -0.56
C ILE A 41 6.22 9.28 -0.91
N ARG A 42 6.10 10.28 -1.79
CA ARG A 42 7.21 11.21 -2.07
C ARG A 42 7.67 11.94 -0.81
N THR A 43 6.73 12.52 -0.07
CA THR A 43 7.04 13.19 1.20
C THR A 43 7.68 12.24 2.22
N ALA A 44 7.26 10.98 2.27
CA ALA A 44 7.88 9.98 3.13
C ALA A 44 9.33 9.66 2.75
N HIS A 45 9.68 9.72 1.46
CA HIS A 45 11.04 9.52 0.97
C HIS A 45 11.96 10.70 1.32
N ASP A 46 11.40 11.91 1.34
CA ASP A 46 12.13 13.14 1.67
C ASP A 46 12.17 13.43 3.18
N ALA A 47 11.45 12.65 4.00
CA ALA A 47 11.39 12.84 5.45
C ALA A 47 12.62 12.28 6.17
N ASP A 48 13.37 13.15 6.85
CA ASP A 48 14.50 12.78 7.70
C ASP A 48 14.08 12.19 9.06
N ASP A 49 12.88 12.52 9.54
CA ASP A 49 12.34 12.00 10.80
C ASP A 49 11.61 10.65 10.57
N PRO A 50 12.05 9.55 11.23
CA PRO A 50 11.42 8.25 11.12
C PRO A 50 9.92 8.25 11.48
N THR A 51 9.49 9.10 12.41
CA THR A 51 8.09 9.17 12.84
C THR A 51 7.23 9.78 11.73
N ARG A 52 7.60 10.96 11.23
CA ARG A 52 6.94 11.57 10.06
C ARG A 52 6.98 10.67 8.84
N ARG A 53 8.11 10.02 8.57
CA ARG A 53 8.21 9.04 7.49
C ARG A 53 7.16 7.95 7.62
N ARG A 54 6.99 7.37 8.82
CA ARG A 54 5.94 6.37 9.10
C ARG A 54 4.55 6.95 8.87
N GLU A 55 4.25 8.14 9.39
CA GLU A 55 2.95 8.81 9.20
C GLU A 55 2.58 8.97 7.72
N PHE A 56 3.53 9.46 6.90
CA PHE A 56 3.31 9.64 5.47
C PHE A 56 3.15 8.30 4.72
N LEU A 57 3.88 7.25 5.11
CA LEU A 57 3.69 5.91 4.55
C LEU A 57 2.28 5.35 4.86
N LEU A 58 1.80 5.56 6.09
CA LEU A 58 0.45 5.14 6.48
C LEU A 58 -0.63 5.94 5.73
N ALA A 59 -0.43 7.24 5.56
CA ALA A 59 -1.32 8.09 4.76
C ALA A 59 -1.37 7.63 3.29
N GLY A 60 -0.22 7.34 2.70
CA GLY A 60 -0.11 6.85 1.32
C GLY A 60 -0.77 5.48 1.12
N ALA A 61 -0.63 4.57 2.09
CA ALA A 61 -1.31 3.28 2.07
C ALA A 61 -2.84 3.43 2.13
N ALA A 62 -3.35 4.28 3.02
CA ALA A 62 -4.78 4.54 3.13
C ALA A 62 -5.36 5.20 1.86
N ALA A 63 -4.63 6.16 1.27
CA ALA A 63 -5.02 6.79 0.02
C ALA A 63 -5.02 5.81 -1.16
N SER A 64 -4.03 4.90 -1.21
CA SER A 64 -3.99 3.82 -2.20
C SER A 64 -5.24 2.93 -2.12
N CYS A 65 -5.66 2.53 -0.92
CA CYS A 65 -6.89 1.75 -0.75
C CYS A 65 -8.13 2.50 -1.28
N ARG A 66 -8.24 3.81 -1.02
CA ARG A 66 -9.33 4.65 -1.55
C ARG A 66 -9.29 4.75 -3.07
N ALA A 67 -8.10 4.86 -3.67
CA ALA A 67 -7.94 4.87 -5.12
C ALA A 67 -8.46 3.59 -5.78
N TYR A 68 -8.43 2.46 -5.06
CA TYR A 68 -9.04 1.19 -5.49
C TYR A 68 -10.48 0.99 -4.99
N GLY A 69 -11.18 2.07 -4.61
CA GLY A 69 -12.60 2.03 -4.27
C GLY A 69 -12.93 1.48 -2.87
N CYS A 70 -11.95 1.34 -1.98
CA CYS A 70 -12.23 0.91 -0.61
C CYS A 70 -12.91 2.05 0.17
N ASP A 71 -14.03 1.74 0.84
CA ASP A 71 -14.67 2.66 1.77
C ASP A 71 -13.85 2.84 3.07
N THR A 72 -14.20 3.84 3.87
CA THR A 72 -13.50 4.18 5.11
C THR A 72 -13.40 2.99 6.09
N THR A 73 -14.45 2.17 6.17
CA THR A 73 -14.50 1.01 7.07
C THR A 73 -13.50 -0.07 6.64
N THR A 74 -13.44 -0.34 5.34
CA THR A 74 -12.54 -1.30 4.71
C THR A 74 -11.09 -0.82 4.80
N VAL A 75 -10.85 0.46 4.51
CA VAL A 75 -9.53 1.10 4.67
C VAL A 75 -9.05 0.92 6.10
N ARG A 76 -9.86 1.28 7.11
CA ARG A 76 -9.48 1.13 8.52
C ARG A 76 -9.13 -0.32 8.85
N ARG A 77 -9.98 -1.27 8.46
CA ARG A 77 -9.73 -2.70 8.69
C ARG A 77 -8.41 -3.18 8.07
N PHE A 78 -8.10 -2.76 6.85
CA PHE A 78 -6.83 -3.10 6.19
C PHE A 78 -5.64 -2.46 6.88
N MET A 79 -5.75 -1.18 7.23
CA MET A 79 -4.67 -0.47 7.93
C MET A 79 -4.39 -1.12 9.29
N ASP A 80 -5.41 -1.42 10.09
CA ASP A 80 -5.27 -2.09 11.39
C ASP A 80 -4.55 -3.45 11.25
N TRP A 81 -4.94 -4.25 10.25
CA TRP A 81 -4.30 -5.54 9.99
C TRP A 81 -2.85 -5.41 9.53
N TRP A 82 -2.54 -4.43 8.67
CA TRP A 82 -1.19 -4.23 8.15
C TRP A 82 -0.25 -3.65 9.21
N THR A 83 -0.71 -2.70 10.01
CA THR A 83 0.12 -2.05 11.04
C THR A 83 0.46 -2.98 12.19
N ASP A 84 -0.49 -3.83 12.63
CA ASP A 84 -0.25 -4.90 13.61
C ASP A 84 0.94 -5.80 13.21
N ARG A 85 1.09 -6.07 11.92
CA ARG A 85 2.14 -6.94 11.38
C ARG A 85 3.50 -6.26 11.22
N LEU A 86 3.54 -4.93 11.20
CA LEU A 86 4.79 -4.19 11.04
C LEU A 86 5.56 -4.06 12.36
N GLY A 87 4.91 -4.32 13.50
CA GLY A 87 5.48 -4.04 14.82
C GLY A 87 5.67 -2.54 15.06
N ASP A 88 5.99 -2.22 16.31
CA ASP A 88 6.52 -0.90 16.69
C ASP A 88 8.04 -0.84 16.44
#